data_AF-A0A6P0NUY4-F1
#
_entry.id   AF-A0A6P0NUY4-F1
#
_cell.length_a   1.000
_cell.length_b   1.000
_cell.length_c   1.000
_cell.angle_alpha   90.00
_cell.angle_beta   90.00
_cell.angle_gamma   90.00
#
_symmetry.space_group_name_H-M   'P 1'
#
loop_
_entity.id
_entity.type
_entity.pdbx_description
1 polymer ?
#
loop_
_entity_poly.entity_id
_entity_poly.type
_entity_poly.pdbx_seq_one_letter_code
_entity_poly.pdbx_strand_id
1 'polypeptide(L)'
;MIYLSPKKTIIFLIFIVIGLTIASITGQFFQYYGFSNSAELIDKFNVDGEYTIPSLFSSFTLFFCCVILGIIAHKKWQQNDKYLWKWIGLSIIFFYLGLDETISLHEQLIHPLRDMLNATGIFYYTWVIPGLILVITVLLVYLKFLQSLPRKIKYLFFLAGIFYVGGGIGMEMVGGYYAYLYDTNNFFYEILVTIEEFLEMLGVVVFIYALLCYWREQFING
;
A
#
# COMPACT_ATOMS: atom_id res chain seq x y z
N MET A 1 16.70 1.81 -22.76
CA MET A 1 15.80 1.19 -21.75
C MET A 1 16.65 0.73 -20.59
N ILE A 2 16.37 1.21 -19.38
CA ILE A 2 17.02 0.72 -18.16
C ILE A 2 16.51 -0.71 -17.92
N TYR A 3 17.39 -1.72 -18.00
CA TYR A 3 17.02 -3.11 -17.72
C TYR A 3 16.98 -3.34 -16.20
N LEU A 4 15.80 -3.19 -15.60
CA LEU A 4 15.58 -3.52 -14.19
C LEU A 4 15.46 -5.04 -14.03
N SER A 5 16.32 -5.63 -13.19
CA SER A 5 16.22 -7.05 -12.84
C SER A 5 15.18 -7.23 -11.73
N PRO A 6 14.08 -7.99 -11.96
CA PRO A 6 13.01 -8.15 -10.97
C PRO A 6 13.54 -8.60 -9.60
N LYS A 7 14.48 -9.56 -9.60
CA LYS A 7 15.08 -10.10 -8.37
C LYS A 7 15.93 -9.06 -7.62
N LYS A 8 16.72 -8.25 -8.33
CA LYS A 8 17.57 -7.25 -7.67
C LYS A 8 16.71 -6.11 -7.12
N THR A 9 15.70 -5.68 -7.88
CA THR A 9 14.76 -4.64 -7.46
C THR A 9 13.99 -5.03 -6.21
N ILE A 10 13.40 -6.24 -6.16
CA ILE A 10 12.65 -6.66 -4.97
C ILE A 10 13.54 -6.79 -3.72
N ILE A 11 14.76 -7.34 -3.84
CA ILE A 11 15.68 -7.45 -2.71
C ILE A 11 16.03 -6.07 -2.15
N PHE A 12 16.32 -5.12 -3.03
CA PHE A 12 16.62 -3.74 -2.64
C PHE A 12 15.44 -3.08 -1.93
N LEU A 13 14.23 -3.20 -2.48
CA LEU A 13 13.03 -2.62 -1.88
C LEU A 13 12.67 -3.27 -0.55
N ILE A 14 12.77 -4.59 -0.42
CA ILE A 14 12.56 -5.30 0.85
C ILE A 14 13.56 -4.83 1.91
N PHE A 15 14.83 -4.63 1.53
CA PHE A 15 15.83 -4.12 2.46
C PHE A 15 15.47 -2.72 2.98
N ILE A 16 14.94 -1.85 2.11
CA ILE A 16 14.43 -0.53 2.52
C ILE A 16 13.25 -0.68 3.48
N VAL A 17 12.24 -1.48 3.13
CA VAL A 17 11.05 -1.70 3.99
C VAL A 17 11.46 -2.18 5.37
N ILE A 18 12.30 -3.22 5.46
CA ILE A 18 12.80 -3.74 6.74
C ILE A 18 13.56 -2.65 7.51
N GLY A 19 14.41 -1.88 6.84
CA GLY A 19 15.15 -0.78 7.47
C GLY A 19 14.24 0.31 8.04
N LEU A 20 13.22 0.72 7.28
CA LEU A 20 12.24 1.73 7.70
C LEU A 20 11.40 1.22 8.90
N THR A 21 10.91 -0.01 8.84
CA THR A 21 10.15 -0.62 9.95
C THR A 21 11.00 -0.71 11.22
N ILE A 22 12.26 -1.15 11.14
CA ILE A 22 13.15 -1.20 12.31
C ILE A 22 13.41 0.21 12.87
N ALA A 23 13.61 1.20 12.00
CA ALA A 23 13.83 2.58 12.41
C ALA A 23 12.61 3.15 13.14
N SER A 24 11.39 2.90 12.63
CA SER A 24 10.13 3.30 13.25
C SER A 24 9.94 2.67 14.64
N ILE A 25 10.05 1.34 14.77
CA ILE A 25 9.90 0.64 16.05
C ILE A 25 10.91 1.17 17.08
N THR A 26 12.16 1.38 16.64
CA THR A 26 13.23 1.91 17.50
C THR A 26 12.91 3.34 17.93
N GLY A 27 12.43 4.18 17.01
CA GLY A 27 12.02 5.55 17.29
C GLY A 27 10.90 5.62 18.32
N GLN A 28 9.83 4.87 18.12
CA GLN A 28 8.70 4.78 19.04
C GLN A 28 9.14 4.24 20.42
N PHE A 29 10.02 3.24 20.47
CA PHE A 29 10.54 2.73 21.73
C PHE A 29 11.27 3.82 22.54
N PHE A 30 12.11 4.62 21.88
CA PHE A 30 12.80 5.73 22.53
C PHE A 30 11.86 6.87 22.94
N GLN A 31 10.79 7.12 22.18
CA GLN A 31 9.79 8.13 22.52
C GLN A 31 9.02 7.79 23.80
N TYR A 32 8.59 6.53 23.95
CA TYR A 32 7.78 6.10 25.10
C TYR A 32 8.60 5.66 26.32
N TYR A 33 9.84 5.19 26.14
CA TYR A 33 10.65 4.60 27.22
C TYR A 33 12.06 5.22 27.39
N GLY A 34 12.47 6.17 26.54
CA GLY A 34 13.80 6.80 26.54
C GLY A 34 13.85 8.22 27.10
N PHE A 35 15.07 8.80 27.18
CA PHE A 35 15.30 10.19 27.61
C PHE A 35 15.27 11.14 26.40
N SER A 36 14.28 12.01 26.38
CA SER A 36 13.74 12.79 25.27
C SER A 36 14.60 13.98 24.78
N ASN A 37 15.66 13.73 23.99
CA ASN A 37 16.39 14.81 23.31
C ASN A 37 16.41 14.69 21.77
N SER A 38 15.70 13.73 21.17
CA SER A 38 15.72 13.46 19.72
C SER A 38 14.33 13.29 19.10
N ALA A 39 13.30 13.94 19.66
CA ALA A 39 11.92 13.83 19.20
C ALA A 39 11.76 14.18 17.71
N GLU A 40 12.43 15.23 17.23
CA GLU A 40 12.33 15.71 15.85
C GLU A 40 12.95 14.74 14.82
N LEU A 41 13.89 13.89 15.24
CA LEU A 41 14.52 12.86 14.41
C LEU A 41 13.69 11.57 14.43
N ILE A 42 12.99 11.30 15.53
CA ILE A 42 12.07 10.18 15.68
C ILE A 42 10.83 10.41 14.79
N ASP A 43 10.27 11.62 14.78
CA ASP A 43 9.09 11.96 13.97
C ASP A 43 9.32 11.74 12.47
N LYS A 44 10.52 12.03 11.94
CA LYS A 44 10.83 11.87 10.51
C LYS A 44 10.88 10.42 10.02
N PHE A 45 11.03 9.47 10.94
CA PHE A 45 11.02 8.04 10.66
C PHE A 45 9.78 7.35 11.23
N ASN A 46 8.83 8.11 11.81
CA ASN A 46 7.56 7.55 12.21
C ASN A 46 6.80 7.13 10.95
N VAL A 47 6.29 5.90 10.96
CA VAL A 47 5.49 5.35 9.87
C VAL A 47 4.07 5.91 9.89
N ASP A 48 3.55 6.29 11.06
CA ASP A 48 2.25 6.96 11.24
C ASP A 48 2.26 8.45 10.84
N GLY A 49 3.44 9.01 10.55
CA GLY A 49 3.58 10.44 10.30
C GLY A 49 3.30 10.82 8.85
N GLU A 50 2.46 11.85 8.66
CA GLU A 50 2.41 12.60 7.41
C GLU A 50 3.76 13.32 7.19
N TYR A 51 4.31 13.25 5.97
CA TYR A 51 5.59 13.87 5.58
C TYR A 51 6.86 13.23 6.20
N THR A 52 6.88 11.90 6.30
CA THR A 52 8.01 11.12 6.81
C THR A 52 8.73 10.38 5.68
N ILE A 53 9.89 9.81 5.98
CA ILE A 53 10.64 9.01 5.00
C ILE A 53 9.84 7.76 4.57
N PRO A 54 9.14 7.03 5.48
CA PRO A 54 8.22 5.96 5.10
C PRO A 54 7.09 6.39 4.16
N SER A 55 6.31 7.43 4.50
CA SER A 55 5.19 7.87 3.64
C SER A 55 5.66 8.37 2.27
N LEU A 56 6.83 9.03 2.20
CA LEU A 56 7.48 9.33 0.93
C LEU A 56 7.79 8.05 0.14
N PHE A 57 8.39 7.04 0.77
CA PHE A 57 8.69 5.76 0.11
C PHE A 57 7.41 5.06 -0.40
N SER A 58 6.35 4.98 0.41
CA SER A 58 5.05 4.43 0.04
C SER A 58 4.46 5.15 -1.17
N SER A 59 4.37 6.49 -1.12
CA SER A 59 3.90 7.32 -2.23
C SER A 59 4.73 7.09 -3.51
N PHE A 60 6.06 7.12 -3.42
CA PHE A 60 6.94 6.92 -4.57
C PHE A 60 6.77 5.52 -5.19
N THR A 61 6.64 4.47 -4.38
CA THR A 61 6.49 3.10 -4.88
C THR A 61 5.12 2.86 -5.53
N LEU A 62 4.06 3.50 -5.03
CA LEU A 62 2.73 3.51 -5.66
C LEU A 62 2.76 4.24 -7.01
N PHE A 63 3.36 5.43 -7.09
CA PHE A 63 3.53 6.13 -8.37
C PHE A 63 4.42 5.35 -9.34
N PHE A 64 5.44 4.65 -8.84
CA PHE A 64 6.27 3.78 -9.66
C PHE A 64 5.47 2.61 -10.26
N CYS A 65 4.55 2.01 -9.49
CA CYS A 65 3.60 1.03 -10.01
C CYS A 65 2.72 1.62 -11.12
N CYS A 66 2.18 2.83 -10.90
CA CYS A 66 1.42 3.56 -11.92
C CYS A 66 2.24 3.71 -13.21
N VAL A 67 3.49 4.15 -13.13
CA VAL A 67 4.36 4.29 -14.31
C VAL A 67 4.57 2.95 -15.02
N ILE A 68 4.90 1.87 -14.29
CA ILE A 68 5.11 0.55 -14.92
C ILE A 68 3.81 0.05 -15.58
N LEU A 69 2.67 0.21 -14.93
CA LEU A 69 1.35 -0.14 -15.48
C LEU A 69 1.05 0.65 -16.76
N GLY A 70 1.33 1.95 -16.77
CA GLY A 70 1.19 2.81 -17.96
C GLY A 70 2.09 2.35 -19.12
N ILE A 71 3.33 1.96 -18.84
CA ILE A 71 4.25 1.41 -19.85
C ILE A 71 3.73 0.06 -20.38
N ILE A 72 3.24 -0.83 -19.50
CA ILE A 72 2.60 -2.10 -19.91
C ILE A 72 1.37 -1.82 -20.78
N ALA A 73 0.51 -0.87 -20.38
CA ALA A 73 -0.66 -0.48 -21.14
C ALA A 73 -0.28 0.02 -22.53
N HIS A 74 0.74 0.86 -22.65
CA HIS A 74 1.24 1.33 -23.95
C HIS A 74 1.70 0.18 -24.85
N LYS A 75 2.42 -0.81 -24.30
CA LYS A 75 2.79 -2.02 -25.05
C LYS A 75 1.59 -2.86 -25.46
N LYS A 76 0.60 -3.00 -24.58
CA LYS A 76 -0.64 -3.72 -24.86
C LYS A 76 -1.51 -3.04 -25.92
N TRP A 77 -1.45 -1.71 -26.01
CA TRP A 77 -2.08 -0.95 -27.08
C TRP A 77 -1.45 -1.26 -28.44
N GLN A 78 -0.12 -1.29 -28.53
CA GLN A 78 0.60 -1.68 -29.75
C GLN A 78 0.26 -3.11 -30.22
N GLN A 79 -0.12 -3.99 -29.30
CA GLN A 79 -0.49 -5.38 -29.57
C GLN A 79 -1.99 -5.59 -29.83
N ASN A 80 -2.82 -4.54 -29.81
CA ASN A 80 -4.29 -4.65 -29.87
C ASN A 80 -4.87 -5.62 -28.82
N ASP A 81 -4.31 -5.64 -27.61
CA ASP A 81 -4.72 -6.56 -26.55
C ASP A 81 -6.12 -6.23 -26.00
N LYS A 82 -6.98 -7.25 -25.90
CA LYS A 82 -8.36 -7.12 -25.42
C LYS A 82 -8.50 -6.52 -24.01
N TYR A 83 -7.45 -6.60 -23.19
CA TYR A 83 -7.45 -6.11 -21.81
C TYR A 83 -6.70 -4.78 -21.63
N LEU A 84 -6.39 -4.05 -22.71
CA LEU A 84 -5.76 -2.73 -22.66
C LEU A 84 -6.37 -1.81 -21.58
N TRP A 85 -7.69 -1.66 -21.60
CA TRP A 85 -8.40 -0.77 -20.66
C TRP A 85 -8.28 -1.21 -19.20
N LYS A 86 -8.02 -2.49 -18.93
CA LYS A 86 -7.77 -2.99 -17.57
C LYS A 86 -6.41 -2.53 -17.08
N TRP A 87 -5.37 -2.59 -17.91
CA TRP A 87 -4.05 -2.04 -17.59
C TRP A 87 -4.08 -0.53 -17.37
N ILE A 88 -4.79 0.22 -18.23
CA ILE A 88 -4.99 1.67 -18.04
C ILE A 88 -5.71 1.94 -16.73
N GLY A 89 -6.81 1.25 -16.45
CA GLY A 89 -7.56 1.43 -15.21
C GLY A 89 -6.73 1.11 -13.96
N LEU A 90 -5.87 0.08 -13.99
CA LEU A 90 -4.94 -0.18 -12.87
C LEU A 90 -3.95 0.96 -12.70
N SER A 91 -3.41 1.51 -13.79
CA SER A 91 -2.51 2.67 -13.73
C SER A 91 -3.18 3.85 -13.03
N ILE A 92 -4.44 4.13 -13.36
CA ILE A 92 -5.23 5.20 -12.74
C ILE A 92 -5.50 4.90 -11.25
N ILE A 93 -5.83 3.66 -10.91
CA ILE A 93 -6.04 3.25 -9.51
C ILE A 93 -4.77 3.47 -8.70
N PHE A 94 -3.60 3.03 -9.19
CA PHE A 94 -2.33 3.24 -8.48
C PHE A 94 -1.89 4.70 -8.42
N PHE A 95 -2.27 5.52 -9.40
CA PHE A 95 -2.10 6.97 -9.31
C PHE A 95 -2.95 7.56 -8.18
N TYR A 96 -4.22 7.15 -8.08
CA TYR A 96 -5.10 7.57 -7.00
C TYR A 96 -4.59 7.12 -5.63
N LEU A 97 -4.16 5.87 -5.48
CA LEU A 97 -3.56 5.37 -4.23
C LEU A 97 -2.29 6.15 -3.86
N GLY A 98 -1.42 6.45 -4.82
CA GLY A 98 -0.23 7.27 -4.57
C GLY A 98 -0.57 8.71 -4.17
N LEU A 99 -1.66 9.28 -4.70
CA LEU A 99 -2.17 10.58 -4.26
C LEU A 99 -2.75 10.50 -2.86
N ASP A 100 -3.59 9.51 -2.59
CA ASP A 100 -4.20 9.27 -1.29
C ASP A 100 -3.12 9.19 -0.20
N GLU A 101 -2.06 8.41 -0.42
CA GLU A 101 -0.89 8.31 0.46
C GLU A 101 -0.15 9.64 0.69
N THR A 102 -0.17 10.54 -0.30
CA THR A 102 0.57 11.82 -0.19
C THR A 102 -0.20 12.88 0.60
N ILE A 103 -1.54 12.83 0.60
CA ILE A 103 -2.40 13.89 1.15
C ILE A 103 -3.52 13.35 2.06
N SER A 104 -3.43 12.08 2.46
CA SER A 104 -4.31 11.39 3.40
C SER A 104 -5.80 11.57 3.07
N LEU A 105 -6.23 11.31 1.81
CA LEU A 105 -7.61 11.56 1.39
C LEU A 105 -8.61 10.68 2.16
N HIS A 106 -8.25 9.42 2.42
CA HIS A 106 -9.12 8.49 3.14
C HIS A 106 -9.30 8.89 4.61
N GLU A 107 -8.29 9.47 5.24
CA GLU A 107 -8.39 10.00 6.60
C GLU A 107 -9.41 11.15 6.70
N GLN A 108 -9.44 12.02 5.69
CA GLN A 108 -10.40 13.13 5.62
C GLN A 108 -11.86 12.63 5.57
N LEU A 109 -12.09 11.38 5.17
CA LEU A 109 -13.42 10.75 5.17
C LEU A 109 -13.84 10.20 6.53
N ILE A 110 -12.90 9.97 7.46
CA ILE A 110 -13.18 9.31 8.75
C ILE A 110 -14.17 10.15 9.57
N HIS A 111 -13.82 11.40 9.90
CA HIS A 111 -14.65 12.22 10.79
C HIS A 111 -16.06 12.47 10.25
N PRO A 112 -16.25 12.94 9.00
CA PRO A 112 -17.59 13.20 8.47
C PRO A 112 -18.48 11.96 8.45
N LEU A 113 -17.92 10.80 8.06
CA LEU A 113 -18.69 9.57 7.98
C LEU A 113 -18.98 8.97 9.36
N ARG A 114 -18.03 9.06 10.30
CA ARG A 114 -18.21 8.57 11.66
C ARG A 114 -19.33 9.33 12.37
N ASP A 115 -19.37 10.64 12.25
CA ASP A 115 -20.39 11.50 12.86
C ASP A 115 -21.77 11.24 12.24
N MET A 116 -21.81 11.02 10.92
CA MET A 116 -23.06 10.70 10.20
C MET A 116 -23.62 9.31 10.56
N LEU A 117 -22.75 8.32 10.70
CA LEU A 117 -23.13 6.91 10.90
C LEU A 117 -23.16 6.49 12.37
N ASN A 118 -22.70 7.35 13.29
CA ASN A 118 -22.42 7.00 14.69
C ASN A 118 -21.58 5.71 14.78
N ALA A 119 -20.54 5.62 13.95
CA ALA A 119 -19.76 4.40 13.80
C ALA A 119 -18.89 4.13 15.04
N THR A 120 -18.83 2.86 15.45
CA THR A 120 -18.10 2.40 16.65
C THR A 120 -17.37 1.08 16.39
N GLY A 121 -16.45 0.69 17.29
CA GLY A 121 -15.77 -0.60 17.23
C GLY A 121 -14.93 -0.76 15.95
N ILE A 122 -15.11 -1.87 15.23
CA ILE A 122 -14.31 -2.18 14.02
C ILE A 122 -14.47 -1.16 12.87
N PHE A 123 -15.52 -0.32 12.91
CA PHE A 123 -15.75 0.74 11.91
C PHE A 123 -15.45 2.14 12.45
N TYR A 124 -14.71 2.23 13.56
CA TYR A 124 -14.30 3.49 14.16
C TYR A 124 -13.55 4.38 13.15
N TYR A 125 -12.68 3.77 12.34
CA TYR A 125 -12.12 4.38 11.13
C TYR A 125 -13.03 4.10 9.94
N THR A 126 -13.98 5.03 9.73
CA THR A 126 -15.16 4.76 8.91
C THR A 126 -14.88 4.73 7.40
N TRP A 127 -13.72 5.22 6.96
CA TRP A 127 -13.29 5.12 5.55
C TRP A 127 -13.18 3.66 5.07
N VAL A 128 -12.99 2.71 5.99
CA VAL A 128 -13.02 1.26 5.71
C VAL A 128 -14.27 0.85 4.92
N ILE A 129 -15.43 1.50 5.17
CA ILE A 129 -16.68 1.17 4.48
C ILE A 129 -16.60 1.51 2.98
N PRO A 130 -16.35 2.77 2.55
CA PRO A 130 -16.16 3.08 1.14
C PRO A 130 -14.95 2.33 0.54
N GLY A 131 -13.87 2.13 1.31
CA GLY A 131 -12.71 1.35 0.89
C GLY A 131 -13.07 -0.10 0.51
N LEU A 132 -13.83 -0.80 1.36
CA LEU A 132 -14.29 -2.17 1.09
C LEU A 132 -15.17 -2.25 -0.15
N ILE A 133 -16.09 -1.30 -0.32
CA ILE A 133 -16.95 -1.23 -1.50
C ILE A 133 -16.10 -1.06 -2.77
N LEU A 134 -15.09 -0.18 -2.73
CA LEU A 134 -14.17 0.05 -3.83
C LEU A 134 -13.36 -1.23 -4.15
N VAL A 135 -12.78 -1.88 -3.15
CA VAL A 135 -11.98 -3.12 -3.31
C VAL A 135 -12.81 -4.23 -3.94
N ILE A 136 -14.03 -4.47 -3.42
CA ILE A 136 -14.93 -5.50 -3.96
C ILE A 136 -15.28 -5.17 -5.42
N THR A 137 -15.59 -3.91 -5.72
CA THR A 137 -15.91 -3.46 -7.08
C THR A 137 -14.72 -3.70 -8.02
N VAL A 138 -13.52 -3.30 -7.63
CA VAL A 138 -12.29 -3.53 -8.41
C VAL A 138 -12.08 -5.03 -8.62
N LEU A 139 -12.17 -5.86 -7.58
CA LEU A 139 -11.99 -7.30 -7.71
C LEU A 139 -12.97 -7.93 -8.71
N LEU A 140 -14.25 -7.57 -8.64
CA LEU A 140 -15.28 -8.07 -9.56
C LEU A 140 -15.03 -7.60 -11.00
N VAL A 141 -14.71 -6.32 -11.20
CA VAL A 141 -14.42 -5.72 -12.50
C VAL A 141 -13.17 -6.31 -13.14
N TYR A 142 -12.20 -6.73 -12.33
CA TYR A 142 -10.90 -7.24 -12.76
C TYR A 142 -10.78 -8.76 -12.72
N LEU A 143 -11.77 -9.50 -12.19
CA LEU A 143 -11.68 -10.95 -12.01
C LEU A 143 -11.31 -11.70 -13.30
N LYS A 144 -12.01 -11.42 -14.40
CA LYS A 144 -11.74 -12.05 -15.72
C LYS A 144 -10.37 -11.67 -16.27
N PHE A 145 -9.88 -10.47 -15.96
CA PHE A 145 -8.55 -10.02 -16.35
C PHE A 145 -7.48 -10.75 -15.54
N LEU A 146 -7.61 -10.80 -14.22
CA LEU A 146 -6.68 -11.53 -13.34
C LEU A 146 -6.59 -13.00 -13.74
N GLN A 147 -7.72 -13.63 -14.08
CA GLN A 147 -7.75 -15.01 -14.55
C GLN A 147 -6.94 -15.25 -15.83
N SER A 148 -6.88 -14.24 -16.73
CA SER A 148 -6.14 -14.30 -17.99
C SER A 148 -4.62 -14.18 -17.84
N LEU A 149 -4.13 -13.69 -16.70
CA LEU A 149 -2.69 -13.56 -16.45
C LEU A 149 -2.02 -14.94 -16.28
N PRO A 150 -0.73 -15.06 -16.64
CA PRO A 150 0.07 -16.25 -16.36
C PRO A 150 -0.03 -16.64 -14.88
N ARG A 151 -0.08 -17.94 -14.60
CA ARG A 151 -0.38 -18.49 -13.26
C ARG A 151 0.48 -17.88 -12.14
N LYS A 152 1.79 -17.74 -12.39
CA LYS A 152 2.74 -17.13 -11.46
C LYS A 152 2.42 -15.65 -11.17
N ILE A 153 2.18 -14.85 -12.21
CA ILE A 153 1.88 -13.41 -12.08
C ILE A 153 0.55 -13.20 -11.35
N LYS A 154 -0.45 -14.00 -11.68
CA LYS A 154 -1.75 -14.01 -10.98
C LYS A 154 -1.60 -14.22 -9.48
N TYR A 155 -0.82 -15.21 -9.04
CA TYR A 155 -0.60 -15.44 -7.60
C TYR A 155 0.12 -14.27 -6.93
N LEU A 156 1.09 -13.65 -7.61
CA LEU A 156 1.78 -12.48 -7.07
C LEU A 156 0.84 -11.25 -6.96
N PHE A 157 -0.07 -11.06 -7.91
CA PHE A 157 -1.10 -10.01 -7.83
C PHE A 157 -2.04 -10.23 -6.64
N PHE A 158 -2.50 -11.48 -6.43
CA PHE A 158 -3.33 -11.80 -5.26
C PHE A 158 -2.57 -11.62 -3.95
N LEU A 159 -1.31 -12.06 -3.88
CA LEU A 159 -0.49 -11.91 -2.69
C LEU A 159 -0.25 -10.43 -2.35
N ALA A 160 0.08 -9.62 -3.36
CA ALA A 160 0.20 -8.17 -3.21
C ALA A 160 -1.10 -7.53 -2.71
N GLY A 161 -2.24 -7.92 -3.30
CA GLY A 161 -3.54 -7.42 -2.87
C GLY A 161 -3.90 -7.82 -1.44
N ILE A 162 -3.58 -9.04 -1.01
CA ILE A 162 -3.80 -9.49 0.36
C ILE A 162 -2.95 -8.68 1.34
N PHE A 163 -1.67 -8.43 1.03
CA PHE A 163 -0.82 -7.62 1.90
C PHE A 163 -1.26 -6.16 1.94
N TYR A 164 -1.54 -5.54 0.81
CA TYR A 164 -1.92 -4.13 0.76
C TYR A 164 -3.30 -3.89 1.39
N VAL A 165 -4.34 -4.61 0.93
CA VAL A 165 -5.70 -4.45 1.48
C VAL A 165 -5.81 -4.97 2.91
N GLY A 166 -5.10 -6.06 3.23
CA GLY A 166 -5.04 -6.60 4.59
C GLY A 166 -4.23 -5.74 5.55
N GLY A 167 -3.24 -5.00 5.02
CA GLY A 167 -2.55 -3.89 5.67
C GLY A 167 -3.55 -2.79 5.99
N GLY A 168 -3.89 -1.91 5.06
CA GLY A 168 -4.78 -0.77 5.32
C GLY A 168 -6.14 -1.18 5.86
N ILE A 169 -7.07 -1.67 5.04
CA ILE A 169 -8.43 -1.97 5.51
C ILE A 169 -8.46 -2.98 6.67
N GLY A 170 -7.62 -4.01 6.61
CA GLY A 170 -7.58 -5.05 7.63
C GLY A 170 -7.09 -4.54 8.99
N MET A 171 -5.95 -3.86 9.01
CA MET A 171 -5.38 -3.31 10.24
C MET A 171 -6.13 -2.09 10.73
N GLU A 172 -6.73 -1.28 9.86
CA GLU A 172 -7.63 -0.18 10.25
C GLU A 172 -8.85 -0.67 11.03
N MET A 173 -9.41 -1.84 10.68
CA MET A 173 -10.47 -2.43 11.49
C MET A 173 -9.97 -2.89 12.87
N VAL A 174 -8.72 -3.37 12.96
CA VAL A 174 -8.09 -3.80 14.22
C VAL A 174 -7.73 -2.59 15.09
N GLY A 175 -7.06 -1.60 14.50
CA GLY A 175 -6.68 -0.33 15.11
C GLY A 175 -7.90 0.47 15.51
N GLY A 176 -8.95 0.52 14.69
CA GLY A 176 -10.21 1.17 14.99
C GLY A 176 -10.94 0.51 16.17
N TYR A 177 -10.97 -0.83 16.24
CA TYR A 177 -11.52 -1.53 17.40
C TYR A 177 -10.72 -1.24 18.67
N TYR A 178 -9.39 -1.16 18.57
CA TYR A 178 -8.52 -0.79 19.69
C TYR A 178 -8.77 0.65 20.14
N ALA A 179 -8.77 1.61 19.21
CA ALA A 179 -8.98 3.03 19.46
C ALA A 179 -10.37 3.34 20.04
N TYR A 180 -11.36 2.48 19.78
CA TYR A 180 -12.68 2.59 20.40
C TYR A 180 -12.67 2.19 21.89
N LEU A 181 -11.81 1.25 22.29
CA LEU A 181 -11.79 0.68 23.64
C LEU A 181 -10.71 1.28 24.55
N TYR A 182 -9.61 1.72 23.96
CA TYR A 182 -8.39 2.12 24.65
C TYR A 182 -7.91 3.48 24.14
N ASP A 183 -7.06 4.11 24.94
CA ASP A 183 -6.31 5.28 24.49
C ASP A 183 -5.38 4.90 23.32
N THR A 184 -5.13 5.82 22.40
CA THR A 184 -4.23 5.59 21.24
C THR A 184 -2.82 6.11 21.49
N ASN A 185 -2.61 6.95 22.51
CA ASN A 185 -1.31 7.52 22.84
C ASN A 185 -0.46 6.55 23.68
N ASN A 186 -0.18 5.37 23.12
CA ASN A 186 0.69 4.37 23.73
C ASN A 186 1.46 3.55 22.69
N PHE A 187 2.59 3.03 23.13
CA PHE A 187 3.49 2.19 22.34
C PHE A 187 2.81 0.97 21.69
N PHE A 188 1.74 0.42 22.27
CA PHE A 188 1.07 -0.74 21.68
C PHE A 188 0.27 -0.35 20.43
N TYR A 189 -0.44 0.79 20.47
CA TYR A 189 -1.15 1.31 19.30
C TYR A 189 -0.20 1.59 18.13
N GLU A 190 0.95 2.18 18.44
CA GLU A 190 2.01 2.49 17.49
C GLU A 190 2.60 1.24 16.80
N ILE A 191 2.65 0.10 17.51
CA ILE A 191 3.00 -1.19 16.90
C ILE A 191 1.93 -1.65 15.91
N LEU A 192 0.64 -1.44 16.20
CA LEU A 192 -0.44 -1.80 15.27
C LEU A 192 -0.30 -1.03 13.96
N VAL A 193 -0.09 0.28 14.05
CA VAL A 193 0.15 1.13 12.88
C VAL A 193 1.43 0.69 12.15
N THR A 194 2.48 0.34 12.88
CA THR A 194 3.72 -0.13 12.23
C THR A 194 3.51 -1.43 11.45
N ILE A 195 2.65 -2.32 11.94
CA ILE A 195 2.29 -3.57 11.23
C ILE A 195 1.48 -3.24 9.98
N GLU A 196 0.53 -2.31 10.08
CA GLU A 196 -0.26 -1.82 8.94
C GLU A 196 0.64 -1.33 7.81
N GLU A 197 1.48 -0.34 8.12
CA GLU A 197 2.42 0.31 7.21
C GLU A 197 3.41 -0.69 6.59
N PHE A 198 3.90 -1.64 7.39
CA PHE A 198 4.76 -2.70 6.89
C PHE A 198 4.04 -3.58 5.85
N LEU A 199 2.79 -3.97 6.12
CA LEU A 199 2.01 -4.84 5.22
C LEU A 199 1.65 -4.09 3.93
N GLU A 200 1.27 -2.82 4.03
CA GLU A 200 1.04 -1.90 2.91
C GLU A 200 2.26 -1.86 1.98
N MET A 201 3.41 -1.44 2.51
CA MET A 201 4.68 -1.36 1.77
C MET A 201 5.07 -2.71 1.16
N LEU A 202 4.93 -3.80 1.92
CA LEU A 202 5.24 -5.15 1.44
C LEU A 202 4.34 -5.54 0.26
N GLY A 203 3.05 -5.20 0.31
CA GLY A 203 2.09 -5.41 -0.77
C GLY A 203 2.52 -4.71 -2.06
N VAL A 204 2.89 -3.43 -1.96
CA VAL A 204 3.37 -2.65 -3.12
C VAL A 204 4.67 -3.23 -3.68
N VAL A 205 5.62 -3.63 -2.83
CA VAL A 205 6.88 -4.24 -3.26
C VAL A 205 6.67 -5.58 -3.99
N VAL A 206 5.77 -6.42 -3.48
CA VAL A 206 5.37 -7.67 -4.16
C VAL A 206 4.71 -7.36 -5.51
N PHE A 207 3.90 -6.30 -5.58
CA PHE A 207 3.26 -5.89 -6.83
C PHE A 207 4.27 -5.40 -7.88
N ILE A 208 5.24 -4.57 -7.49
CA ILE A 208 6.35 -4.12 -8.36
C ILE A 208 7.07 -5.35 -8.93
N TYR A 209 7.40 -6.32 -8.08
CA TYR A 209 8.04 -7.56 -8.52
C TYR A 209 7.18 -8.31 -9.55
N ALA A 210 5.87 -8.41 -9.31
CA ALA A 210 4.92 -9.04 -10.22
C ALA A 210 4.90 -8.34 -11.59
N LEU A 211 4.85 -7.01 -11.62
CA LEU A 211 4.84 -6.21 -12.84
C LEU A 211 6.15 -6.37 -13.62
N LEU A 212 7.30 -6.33 -12.95
CA LEU A 212 8.61 -6.52 -13.58
C LEU A 212 8.78 -7.94 -14.12
N CYS A 213 8.29 -8.95 -13.40
CA CYS A 213 8.27 -10.33 -13.89
C CYS A 213 7.38 -10.46 -15.13
N TYR A 214 6.17 -9.90 -15.09
CA TYR A 214 5.25 -9.90 -16.22
C TYR A 214 5.87 -9.22 -17.44
N TRP A 215 6.48 -8.04 -17.26
CA TRP A 215 7.17 -7.31 -18.34
C TRP A 215 8.24 -8.17 -19.01
N ARG A 216 9.09 -8.81 -18.21
CA ARG A 216 10.17 -9.66 -18.71
C ARG A 216 9.65 -10.88 -19.45
N GLU A 217 8.64 -11.55 -18.90
CA GLU A 217 8.03 -12.74 -19.50
C GLU A 217 7.30 -12.42 -20.81
N GLN A 218 6.70 -11.24 -20.96
CA GLN A 218 5.86 -10.89 -22.12
C GLN A 218 6.55 -10.09 -23.22
N PHE A 219 7.62 -9.34 -22.91
CA PHE A 219 8.21 -8.39 -23.87
C PHE A 219 9.72 -8.53 -24.08
N ILE A 220 10.41 -9.36 -23.28
CA ILE A 220 11.86 -9.58 -23.42
C ILE A 220 12.16 -11.03 -23.78
N ASN A 221 11.54 -11.98 -23.08
CA ASN A 221 11.79 -13.41 -23.25
C ASN A 221 10.78 -14.11 -24.16
N GLY A 222 9.73 -13.43 -24.61
CA GLY A 222 8.72 -13.92 -25.55
C GLY A 222 8.94 -13.30 -26.92
#